data_AF-A0A5M3Z172-F1
#
_entry.id   AF-A0A5M3Z172-F1
#
_cell.length_a   1.000
_cell.length_b   1.000
_cell.length_c   1.000
_cell.angle_alpha   90.00
_cell.angle_beta   90.00
_cell.angle_gamma   90.00
#
_symmetry.space_group_name_H-M   'P 1'
#
loop_
_entity.id
_entity.type
_entity.pdbx_description
1 polymer ?
#
loop_
_entity_poly.entity_id
_entity_poly.type
_entity_poly.pdbx_seq_one_letter_code
_entity_poly.pdbx_strand_id
1 'polypeptide(L)'
;MATANPQQLLNSSWTLHRLSPLHHEKEFHTLLDNPAALKAYAARLRDQITGNAFAGWQGAGTSTDDDALSRTGALTNCTWEVMPTLSLLGPEQQSASAPDDCLRRSSGILVVLEYENAVYKAALLAPPEDESRARRETSATTYLPLLLTRLPNPLRQTFITFLAANFDTYCSVLRLPSHIMCACLETYVTRLSAKHDETIFQNVVKELQLTLAFSPSVAPALRTLNVNIPRASLASFVRPESPSGAVLSGLSAYLAKHLAMELDFSATPVSRNAPAREHVRLTKIACGGFVLASEGRLKLVTHTKSPRPTTDQPADGDADAQTESDCRALQASEALLQAVLRRAVSNDVEAT
;
A
#
# COMPACT_ATOMS: atom_id res chain seq x y z
N MET A 1 21.32 16.32 -0.03
CA MET A 1 19.95 16.17 0.48
C MET A 1 19.54 14.74 0.17
N ALA A 2 19.13 13.96 1.16
CA ALA A 2 18.73 12.58 0.92
C ALA A 2 17.49 12.59 0.01
N THR A 3 17.52 11.84 -1.08
CA THR A 3 16.36 11.61 -1.94
C THR A 3 15.41 10.63 -1.25
N ALA A 4 14.10 10.87 -1.35
CA ALA A 4 13.09 9.96 -0.80
C ALA A 4 13.28 8.56 -1.40
N ASN A 5 13.45 7.56 -0.54
CA ASN A 5 13.67 6.18 -0.95
C ASN A 5 12.35 5.41 -0.84
N PRO A 6 11.84 4.77 -1.91
CA PRO A 6 10.60 3.98 -1.87
C PRO A 6 10.65 2.83 -0.84
N GLN A 7 11.83 2.37 -0.43
CA GLN A 7 12.00 1.41 0.66
C GLN A 7 11.46 1.92 2.01
N GLN A 8 11.29 3.24 2.18
CA GLN A 8 10.66 3.83 3.37
C GLN A 8 9.16 3.48 3.49
N LEU A 9 8.54 2.95 2.44
CA LEU A 9 7.17 2.40 2.44
C LEU A 9 7.11 1.00 3.07
N LEU A 10 8.24 0.31 3.17
CA LEU A 10 8.32 -1.05 3.69
C LEU A 10 8.33 -1.08 5.22
N ASN A 11 7.97 -2.23 5.77
CA ASN A 11 7.93 -2.54 7.21
C ASN A 11 7.09 -1.55 8.04
N SER A 12 6.20 -0.81 7.39
CA SER A 12 5.35 0.21 7.99
C SER A 12 3.88 -0.09 7.69
N SER A 13 3.01 0.11 8.69
CA SER A 13 1.57 0.04 8.50
C SER A 13 1.05 1.39 8.01
N TRP A 14 0.37 1.38 6.88
CA TRP A 14 -0.19 2.55 6.21
C TRP A 14 -1.71 2.49 6.20
N THR A 15 -2.31 3.68 6.32
CA THR A 15 -3.73 3.89 6.02
C THR A 15 -3.87 4.54 4.65
N LEU A 16 -4.66 3.90 3.79
CA LEU A 16 -4.83 4.21 2.39
C LEU A 16 -6.00 5.17 2.21
N HIS A 17 -5.73 6.25 1.49
CA HIS A 17 -6.72 7.24 1.10
C HIS A 17 -6.63 7.47 -0.40
N ARG A 18 -7.76 7.80 -0.98
CA ARG A 18 -7.87 8.30 -2.32
C ARG A 18 -7.79 9.82 -2.30
N LEU A 19 -7.05 10.38 -3.25
CA LEU A 19 -6.99 11.82 -3.49
C LEU A 19 -7.51 12.16 -4.88
N SER A 20 -8.27 13.25 -4.98
CA SER A 20 -8.50 13.91 -6.26
C SER A 20 -7.23 14.64 -6.72
N PRO A 21 -7.13 15.05 -8.00
CA PRO A 21 -6.00 15.84 -8.48
C PRO A 21 -5.70 17.04 -7.57
N LEU A 22 -4.41 17.33 -7.38
CA LEU A 22 -3.92 18.46 -6.61
C LEU A 22 -3.88 19.69 -7.52
N HIS A 23 -4.72 20.69 -7.25
CA HIS A 23 -4.75 21.94 -7.99
C HIS A 23 -3.77 22.93 -7.35
N HIS A 24 -2.70 23.27 -8.05
CA HIS A 24 -1.64 24.15 -7.52
C HIS A 24 -1.42 25.42 -8.36
N GLU A 25 -2.24 25.63 -9.39
CA GLU A 25 -2.13 26.74 -10.36
C GLU A 25 -2.05 28.14 -9.74
N LYS A 26 -2.64 28.33 -8.55
CA LYS A 26 -2.68 29.62 -7.88
C LYS A 26 -1.30 30.09 -7.42
N GLU A 27 -0.36 29.18 -7.20
CA GLU A 27 0.93 29.49 -6.56
C GLU A 27 2.14 28.94 -7.32
N PHE A 28 2.03 27.73 -7.88
CA PHE A 28 3.13 27.08 -8.60
C PHE A 28 2.64 26.38 -9.87
N HIS A 29 3.39 26.49 -10.96
CA HIS A 29 3.05 25.82 -12.23
C HIS A 29 3.37 24.32 -12.22
N THR A 30 4.30 23.86 -11.40
CA THR A 30 4.65 22.44 -11.26
C THR A 30 4.91 22.11 -9.80
N LEU A 31 4.48 20.92 -9.37
CA LEU A 31 4.68 20.43 -7.99
C LEU A 31 5.82 19.40 -7.90
N LEU A 32 5.85 18.42 -8.80
CA LEU A 32 6.79 17.29 -8.76
C LEU A 32 8.23 17.67 -9.14
N ASP A 33 8.41 18.66 -10.02
CA ASP A 33 9.73 19.10 -10.50
C ASP A 33 10.18 20.41 -9.83
N ASN A 34 9.48 20.86 -8.78
CA ASN A 34 9.72 22.14 -8.14
C ASN A 34 10.07 21.99 -6.66
N PRO A 35 11.36 21.90 -6.31
CA PRO A 35 11.78 21.76 -4.92
C PRO A 35 11.47 23.01 -4.07
N ALA A 36 11.31 24.19 -4.69
CA ALA A 36 10.91 25.40 -3.97
C ALA A 36 9.43 25.34 -3.55
N ALA A 37 8.55 24.83 -4.42
CA ALA A 37 7.14 24.60 -4.10
C ALA A 37 6.98 23.63 -2.93
N LEU A 38 7.69 22.49 -2.98
CA LEU A 38 7.64 21.49 -1.90
C LEU A 38 8.14 22.05 -0.57
N LYS A 39 9.23 22.83 -0.57
CA LYS A 39 9.72 23.51 0.64
C LYS A 39 8.71 24.53 1.18
N ALA A 40 8.03 25.27 0.32
CA ALA A 40 7.01 26.23 0.72
C ALA A 40 5.81 25.53 1.37
N TYR A 41 5.29 24.46 0.77
CA TYR A 41 4.20 23.67 1.36
C TYR A 41 4.63 22.96 2.65
N ALA A 42 5.87 22.47 2.74
CA ALA A 42 6.41 21.89 3.96
C ALA A 42 6.50 22.91 5.10
N ALA A 43 6.94 24.15 4.82
CA ALA A 43 6.97 25.23 5.80
C ALA A 43 5.54 25.59 6.26
N ARG A 44 4.58 25.72 5.34
CA ARG A 44 3.18 26.02 5.70
C ARG A 44 2.52 24.91 6.50
N LEU A 45 2.77 23.64 6.16
CA LEU A 45 2.25 22.53 6.94
C LEU A 45 2.84 22.54 8.36
N ARG A 46 4.14 22.82 8.48
CA ARG A 46 4.80 22.99 9.78
C ARG A 46 4.15 24.12 10.57
N ASP A 47 3.97 25.28 9.96
CA ASP A 47 3.34 26.45 10.59
C ASP A 47 1.88 26.19 10.97
N GLN A 48 1.14 25.40 10.20
CA GLN A 48 -0.21 25.00 10.58
C GLN A 48 -0.18 24.03 11.77
N ILE A 49 0.75 23.08 11.82
CA ILE A 49 0.86 22.12 12.93
C ILE A 49 1.34 22.83 14.22
N THR A 50 2.28 23.76 14.13
CA THR A 50 2.82 24.51 15.27
C THR A 50 1.95 25.70 15.67
N GLY A 51 1.31 26.38 14.71
CA GLY A 51 0.44 27.53 14.92
C GLY A 51 -0.97 27.15 15.36
N ASN A 52 -1.51 26.02 14.86
CA ASN A 52 -2.71 25.39 15.43
C ASN A 52 -2.35 24.40 16.54
N ALA A 53 -1.28 24.62 17.31
CA ALA A 53 -0.86 23.71 18.38
C ALA A 53 -2.01 23.41 19.34
N PHE A 54 -2.77 22.36 19.02
CA PHE A 54 -3.66 21.51 19.81
C PHE A 54 -4.69 22.20 20.76
N ALA A 55 -4.77 23.52 20.80
CA ALA A 55 -5.53 24.29 21.78
C ALA A 55 -7.06 24.19 21.66
N GLY A 56 -7.58 23.57 20.58
CA GLY A 56 -9.01 23.38 20.36
C GLY A 56 -9.47 21.93 20.22
N TRP A 57 -8.57 20.92 20.30
CA TRP A 57 -8.91 19.53 19.95
C TRP A 57 -9.58 18.74 21.09
N GLN A 58 -9.73 19.28 22.31
CA GLN A 58 -10.41 18.58 23.42
C GLN A 58 -11.93 18.32 23.21
N GLY A 59 -12.47 18.50 22.00
CA GLY A 59 -13.92 18.55 21.73
C GLY A 59 -14.58 17.35 21.04
N ALA A 60 -13.87 16.36 20.49
CA ALA A 60 -14.56 15.24 19.83
C ALA A 60 -13.71 13.97 19.61
N GLY A 61 -13.87 12.97 20.47
CA GLY A 61 -13.66 11.54 20.11
C GLY A 61 -12.61 10.78 20.91
N THR A 62 -13.08 9.86 21.76
CA THR A 62 -12.43 8.65 22.32
C THR A 62 -10.99 8.78 22.82
N SER A 63 -10.85 8.68 24.15
CA SER A 63 -9.67 8.89 25.02
C SER A 63 -8.41 8.05 24.76
N THR A 64 -8.31 7.25 23.69
CA THR A 64 -7.16 6.38 23.44
C THR A 64 -6.15 6.95 22.43
N ASP A 65 -6.58 7.83 21.51
CA ASP A 65 -5.69 8.40 20.48
C ASP A 65 -4.92 9.65 20.96
N ASP A 66 -5.42 10.31 22.01
CA ASP A 66 -4.83 11.53 22.59
C ASP A 66 -3.49 11.26 23.31
N ASP A 67 -3.35 10.04 23.83
CA ASP A 67 -2.18 9.58 24.57
C ASP A 67 -0.96 9.32 23.67
N ALA A 68 -1.16 9.10 22.37
CA ALA A 68 -0.08 8.97 21.40
C ALA A 68 0.54 10.33 21.04
N LEU A 69 -0.30 11.38 20.90
CA LEU A 69 0.15 12.73 20.56
C LEU A 69 0.80 13.43 21.76
N SER A 70 0.28 13.18 22.96
CA SER A 70 0.84 13.73 24.20
C SER A 70 2.30 13.33 24.45
N ARG A 71 2.71 12.15 23.96
CA ARG A 71 4.08 11.62 24.08
C ARG A 71 4.99 11.97 22.91
N THR A 72 4.45 12.52 21.83
CA THR A 72 5.16 12.75 20.57
C THR A 72 6.23 13.85 20.67
N GLY A 73 6.05 14.80 21.60
CA GLY A 73 6.94 15.96 21.77
C GLY A 73 6.70 17.04 20.70
N ALA A 74 7.56 18.05 20.65
CA ALA A 74 7.45 19.14 19.68
C ALA A 74 7.84 18.69 18.26
N LEU A 75 7.28 19.35 17.24
CA LEU A 75 7.67 19.12 15.84
C LEU A 75 9.04 19.74 15.59
N THR A 76 10.02 18.92 15.23
CA THR A 76 11.40 19.37 14.95
C THR A 76 11.60 19.71 13.49
N ASN A 77 11.01 18.91 12.58
CA ASN A 77 11.21 19.08 11.14
C ASN A 77 10.00 18.61 10.32
N CYS A 78 9.78 19.24 9.17
CA CYS A 78 8.79 18.84 8.17
C CYS A 78 9.40 18.97 6.79
N THR A 79 9.49 17.86 6.06
CA THR A 79 10.05 17.80 4.71
C THR A 79 9.07 17.16 3.73
N TRP A 80 9.11 17.68 2.50
CA TRP A 80 8.38 17.15 1.35
C TRP A 80 9.43 16.85 0.28
N GLU A 81 9.57 15.57 -0.06
CA GLU A 81 10.62 15.08 -0.95
C GLU A 81 10.01 14.32 -2.11
N VAL A 82 10.57 14.53 -3.30
CA VAL A 82 10.13 13.85 -4.51
C VAL A 82 10.63 12.41 -4.49
N MET A 83 9.74 11.47 -4.77
CA MET A 83 10.07 10.07 -4.98
C MET A 83 10.25 9.83 -6.48
N PRO A 84 11.48 9.56 -6.96
CA PRO A 84 11.75 9.43 -8.39
C PRO A 84 11.13 8.15 -8.98
N THR A 85 11.11 7.06 -8.22
CA THR A 85 10.61 5.75 -8.67
C THR A 85 9.80 5.03 -7.59
N LEU A 86 8.79 4.25 -7.98
CA LEU A 86 8.13 3.26 -7.12
C LEU A 86 8.87 1.91 -7.10
N SER A 87 9.98 1.77 -7.84
CA SER A 87 10.79 0.55 -7.85
C SER A 87 11.37 0.31 -6.46
N LEU A 88 11.01 -0.83 -5.87
CA LEU A 88 11.48 -1.21 -4.53
C LEU A 88 12.88 -1.85 -4.56
N LEU A 89 13.34 -2.24 -5.75
CA LEU A 89 14.69 -2.73 -5.99
C LEU A 89 15.68 -1.57 -6.02
N GLY A 90 16.87 -1.79 -5.44
CA GLY A 90 17.93 -0.79 -5.51
C GLY A 90 18.43 -0.58 -6.95
N PRO A 91 19.06 0.58 -7.24
CA PRO A 91 19.60 0.87 -8.57
C PRO A 91 20.62 -0.17 -9.05
N GLU A 92 21.31 -0.87 -8.14
CA GLU A 92 22.32 -1.89 -8.48
C GLU A 92 21.74 -3.24 -8.92
N GLN A 93 20.45 -3.49 -8.67
CA GLN A 93 19.77 -4.76 -8.99
C GLN A 93 18.88 -4.65 -10.24
N GLN A 94 18.86 -3.48 -10.88
CA GLN A 94 18.18 -3.29 -12.15
C GLN A 94 19.01 -3.96 -13.26
N SER A 95 18.43 -4.97 -13.90
CA SER A 95 18.97 -5.55 -15.12
C SER A 95 19.16 -4.44 -16.15
N ALA A 96 20.33 -4.38 -16.80
CA ALA A 96 20.77 -3.33 -17.73
C ALA A 96 19.99 -3.23 -19.06
N SER A 97 18.67 -3.47 -19.05
CA SER A 97 17.84 -3.58 -20.25
C SER A 97 16.47 -2.89 -20.14
N ALA A 98 16.34 -1.84 -19.31
CA ALA A 98 15.19 -0.95 -19.41
C ALA A 98 15.58 0.25 -20.29
N PRO A 99 14.81 0.59 -21.33
CA PRO A 99 15.10 1.75 -22.18
C PRO A 99 15.06 3.04 -21.35
N ASP A 100 16.05 3.90 -21.57
CA ASP A 100 16.34 5.19 -20.90
C ASP A 100 15.17 6.20 -20.81
N ASP A 101 14.00 5.89 -21.37
CA ASP A 101 12.85 6.80 -21.46
C ASP A 101 11.91 6.76 -20.23
N CYS A 102 12.03 5.75 -19.34
CA CYS A 102 11.22 5.66 -18.11
C CYS A 102 11.71 6.56 -16.95
N LEU A 103 12.79 7.33 -17.15
CA LEU A 103 13.53 8.04 -16.09
C LEU A 103 13.07 9.49 -15.84
N ARG A 104 11.93 9.95 -16.35
CA ARG A 104 11.61 11.40 -16.31
C ARG A 104 10.35 11.84 -15.59
N ARG A 105 9.60 10.94 -14.95
CA ARG A 105 8.42 11.36 -14.18
C ARG A 105 8.42 10.80 -12.76
N SER A 106 8.45 11.73 -11.82
CA SER A 106 8.44 11.46 -10.39
C SER A 106 7.24 10.61 -10.00
N SER A 107 7.53 9.47 -9.40
CA SER A 107 6.57 8.47 -8.94
C SER A 107 5.74 8.88 -7.72
N GLY A 108 6.09 9.99 -7.05
CA GLY A 108 5.31 10.51 -5.95
C GLY A 108 6.00 11.58 -5.10
N ILE A 109 5.39 11.90 -3.97
CA ILE A 109 5.90 12.82 -2.94
C ILE A 109 5.85 12.09 -1.60
N LEU A 110 6.98 12.06 -0.89
CA LEU A 110 7.07 11.61 0.48
C LEU A 110 7.10 12.82 1.42
N VAL A 111 6.18 12.84 2.37
CA VAL A 111 6.11 13.82 3.44
C VAL A 111 6.59 13.16 4.73
N VAL A 112 7.59 13.76 5.38
CA VAL A 112 8.13 13.29 6.66
C VAL A 112 7.94 14.39 7.71
N LEU A 113 7.35 13.99 8.83
CA LEU A 113 7.15 14.83 10.01
C LEU A 113 7.98 14.23 11.14
N GLU A 114 9.05 14.91 11.51
CA GLU A 114 9.94 14.51 12.59
C GLU A 114 9.54 15.30 13.84
N TYR A 115 9.19 14.56 14.89
CA TYR A 115 8.98 15.08 16.22
C TYR A 115 10.11 14.58 17.13
N GLU A 116 10.21 15.12 18.33
CA GLU A 116 11.24 14.74 19.31
C GLU A 116 11.24 13.22 19.60
N ASN A 117 10.06 12.63 19.75
CA ASN A 117 9.93 11.22 20.16
C ASN A 117 9.30 10.32 19.08
N ALA A 118 8.95 10.85 17.91
CA ALA A 118 8.30 10.07 16.86
C ALA A 118 8.59 10.60 15.46
N VAL A 119 8.55 9.70 14.48
CA VAL A 119 8.61 10.05 13.05
C VAL A 119 7.33 9.56 12.39
N TYR A 120 6.59 10.49 11.81
CA TYR A 120 5.39 10.22 11.05
C TYR A 120 5.62 10.46 9.56
N LYS A 121 4.92 9.70 8.73
CA LYS A 121 5.14 9.72 7.28
C LYS A 121 3.81 9.73 6.53
N ALA A 122 3.80 10.40 5.40
CA ALA A 122 2.74 10.29 4.40
C ALA A 122 3.37 10.20 3.00
N ALA A 123 2.75 9.46 2.08
CA ALA A 123 3.24 9.32 0.71
C ALA A 123 2.09 9.51 -0.28
N LEU A 124 2.27 10.39 -1.25
CA LEU A 124 1.35 10.62 -2.37
C LEU A 124 1.96 9.96 -3.61
N LEU A 125 1.28 8.98 -4.20
CA LEU A 125 1.83 8.16 -5.29
C LEU A 125 1.15 8.45 -6.63
N ALA A 126 1.95 8.51 -7.69
CA ALA A 126 1.52 8.67 -9.07
C ALA A 126 1.30 7.30 -9.74
N PRO A 127 0.27 7.14 -10.60
CA PRO A 127 0.02 5.87 -11.30
C PRO A 127 1.14 5.56 -12.31
N PRO A 128 1.35 4.27 -12.65
CA PRO A 128 2.29 3.88 -13.69
C PRO A 128 1.82 4.38 -15.07
N GLU A 129 2.81 4.76 -15.90
CA GLU A 129 2.73 5.48 -17.20
C GLU A 129 1.56 5.09 -18.14
N ASP A 130 1.14 3.82 -18.18
CA ASP A 130 0.11 3.32 -19.10
C ASP A 130 -1.28 3.97 -18.89
N GLU A 131 -1.60 4.37 -17.66
CA GLU A 131 -2.89 4.99 -17.29
C GLU A 131 -2.81 6.54 -17.26
N SER A 132 -1.60 7.08 -17.19
CA SER A 132 -1.31 8.52 -17.04
C SER A 132 -1.61 9.32 -18.31
N ARG A 133 -1.51 8.68 -19.48
CA ARG A 133 -1.76 9.33 -20.78
C ARG A 133 -3.23 9.74 -20.98
N ALA A 134 -4.17 9.10 -20.29
CA ALA A 134 -5.59 9.42 -20.40
C ALA A 134 -6.01 10.66 -19.57
N ARG A 135 -5.30 10.95 -18.47
CA ARG A 135 -5.64 12.04 -17.54
C ARG A 135 -4.58 13.15 -17.65
N ARG A 136 -4.76 14.01 -18.65
CA ARG A 136 -3.87 15.15 -18.98
C ARG A 136 -3.36 15.86 -17.71
N GLU A 137 -2.08 15.71 -17.42
CA GLU A 137 -1.35 16.69 -16.62
C GLU A 137 -1.40 18.02 -17.39
N THR A 138 -2.34 18.86 -17.01
CA THR A 138 -2.30 20.27 -17.38
C THR A 138 -1.30 20.93 -16.43
N SER A 139 -0.60 21.99 -16.83
CA SER A 139 0.38 22.75 -16.01
C SER A 139 -0.19 23.41 -14.74
N ALA A 140 -1.39 23.00 -14.33
CA ALA A 140 -2.19 23.49 -13.21
C ALA A 140 -2.52 22.40 -12.19
N THR A 141 -2.38 21.12 -12.57
CA THR A 141 -2.89 19.97 -11.78
C THR A 141 -1.90 18.82 -11.77
N THR A 142 -1.60 18.30 -10.57
CA THR A 142 -0.80 17.09 -10.40
C THR A 142 -1.69 15.93 -9.95
N TYR A 143 -1.59 14.78 -10.63
CA TYR A 143 -2.43 13.61 -10.34
C TYR A 143 -1.70 12.57 -9.47
N LEU A 144 -2.04 12.53 -8.18
CA LEU A 144 -1.49 11.58 -7.19
C LEU A 144 -2.64 10.87 -6.47
N PRO A 145 -3.30 9.87 -7.10
CA PRO A 145 -4.57 9.32 -6.64
C PRO A 145 -4.51 8.54 -5.32
N LEU A 146 -3.33 8.11 -4.88
CA LEU A 146 -3.16 7.28 -3.69
C LEU A 146 -2.33 8.01 -2.63
N LEU A 147 -2.93 8.21 -1.46
CA LEU A 147 -2.29 8.74 -0.27
C LEU A 147 -2.15 7.65 0.78
N LEU A 148 -0.91 7.32 1.14
CA LEU A 148 -0.59 6.49 2.29
C LEU A 148 -0.28 7.39 3.48
N THR A 149 -0.90 7.16 4.64
CA THR A 149 -0.58 7.90 5.87
C THR A 149 -0.24 6.95 7.02
N ARG A 150 0.86 7.26 7.71
CA ARG A 150 1.28 6.70 8.99
C ARG A 150 1.30 7.84 10.02
N LEU A 151 0.09 8.34 10.30
CA LEU A 151 -0.16 9.48 11.19
C LEU A 151 -1.22 9.07 12.24
N PRO A 152 -1.15 9.55 13.51
CA PRO A 152 -2.26 9.47 14.47
C PRO A 152 -3.51 10.15 13.92
N ASN A 153 -4.70 9.79 14.41
CA ASN A 153 -5.95 10.28 13.84
C ASN A 153 -6.06 11.81 13.79
N PRO A 154 -5.71 12.57 14.85
CA PRO A 154 -5.78 14.03 14.80
C PRO A 154 -4.82 14.64 13.79
N LEU A 155 -3.55 14.20 13.79
CA LEU A 155 -2.55 14.68 12.84
C LEU A 155 -2.94 14.37 11.39
N ARG A 156 -3.54 13.20 11.15
CA ARG A 156 -4.08 12.82 9.85
C ARG A 156 -5.19 13.77 9.39
N GLN A 157 -6.12 14.14 10.26
CA GLN A 157 -7.18 15.07 9.92
C GLN A 157 -6.63 16.47 9.61
N THR A 158 -5.66 16.96 10.38
CA THR A 158 -4.97 18.22 10.07
C THR A 158 -4.29 18.17 8.72
N PHE A 159 -3.56 17.08 8.42
CA PHE A 159 -2.90 16.91 7.13
C PHE A 159 -3.90 16.85 5.95
N ILE A 160 -5.01 16.12 6.10
CA ILE A 160 -6.07 16.07 5.08
C ILE A 160 -6.71 17.44 4.87
N THR A 161 -6.97 18.18 5.96
CA THR A 161 -7.53 19.54 5.90
C THR A 161 -6.56 20.50 5.22
N PHE A 162 -5.26 20.40 5.53
CA PHE A 162 -4.21 21.16 4.84
C PHE A 162 -4.22 20.89 3.34
N LEU A 163 -4.27 19.62 2.94
CA LEU A 163 -4.32 19.26 1.51
C LEU A 163 -5.56 19.86 0.84
N ALA A 164 -6.74 19.70 1.43
CA ALA A 164 -7.99 20.24 0.89
C ALA A 164 -7.94 21.78 0.74
N ALA A 165 -7.43 22.49 1.75
CA ALA A 165 -7.38 23.95 1.74
C ALA A 165 -6.35 24.53 0.74
N ASN A 166 -5.20 23.86 0.56
CA ASN A 166 -4.12 24.37 -0.29
C ASN A 166 -4.24 23.90 -1.75
N PHE A 167 -4.80 22.71 -1.99
CA PHE A 167 -4.83 22.08 -3.31
C PHE A 167 -6.23 21.85 -3.89
N ASP A 168 -7.29 22.28 -3.20
CA ASP A 168 -8.68 22.00 -3.58
C ASP A 168 -8.88 20.52 -3.95
N THR A 169 -8.40 19.65 -3.06
CA THR A 169 -8.42 18.20 -3.24
C THR A 169 -9.37 17.54 -2.25
N TYR A 170 -10.05 16.51 -2.71
CA TYR A 170 -10.91 15.67 -1.90
C TYR A 170 -10.15 14.40 -1.49
N CYS A 171 -10.16 14.12 -0.18
CA CYS A 171 -9.55 12.94 0.40
C CYS A 171 -10.62 12.00 0.97
N SER A 172 -10.59 10.72 0.59
CA SER A 172 -11.50 9.69 1.13
C SER A 172 -10.75 8.41 1.47
N VAL A 173 -11.23 7.62 2.42
CA VAL A 173 -10.60 6.34 2.76
C VAL A 173 -10.76 5.36 1.60
N LEU A 174 -9.66 4.74 1.15
CA LEU A 174 -9.70 3.76 0.07
C LEU A 174 -10.17 2.41 0.61
N ARG A 175 -11.45 2.08 0.38
CA ARG A 175 -11.98 0.76 0.69
C ARG A 175 -11.68 -0.24 -0.43
N LEU A 176 -11.18 -1.40 -0.05
CA LEU A 176 -10.81 -2.46 -0.98
C LEU A 176 -11.90 -3.55 -0.97
N PRO A 177 -12.62 -3.73 -2.10
CA PRO A 177 -13.56 -4.85 -2.24
C PRO A 177 -12.88 -6.22 -2.17
N SER A 178 -13.65 -7.24 -1.80
CA SER A 178 -13.16 -8.63 -1.69
C SER A 178 -12.44 -9.10 -2.96
N HIS A 179 -13.04 -8.89 -4.14
CA HIS A 179 -12.46 -9.32 -5.42
C HIS A 179 -11.13 -8.62 -5.73
N ILE A 180 -10.95 -7.36 -5.34
CA ILE A 180 -9.67 -6.63 -5.51
C ILE A 180 -8.61 -7.21 -4.58
N MET A 181 -8.98 -7.52 -3.34
CA MET A 181 -8.06 -8.15 -2.39
C MET A 181 -7.62 -9.53 -2.88
N CYS A 182 -8.55 -10.31 -3.42
CA CYS A 182 -8.27 -11.59 -4.08
C CYS A 182 -7.30 -11.41 -5.27
N ALA A 183 -7.57 -10.46 -6.18
CA ALA A 183 -6.70 -10.15 -7.30
C ALA A 183 -5.29 -9.69 -6.87
N CYS A 184 -5.17 -8.91 -5.78
CA CYS A 184 -3.90 -8.50 -5.22
C CYS A 184 -3.09 -9.71 -4.69
N LEU A 185 -3.75 -10.61 -3.95
CA LEU A 185 -3.11 -11.84 -3.46
C LEU A 185 -2.67 -12.74 -4.61
N GLU A 186 -3.51 -12.92 -5.64
CA GLU A 186 -3.15 -13.69 -6.83
C GLU A 186 -1.94 -13.08 -7.54
N THR A 187 -1.96 -11.77 -7.78
CA THR A 187 -0.83 -11.05 -8.40
C THR A 187 0.45 -11.25 -7.60
N TYR A 188 0.37 -11.16 -6.27
CA TYR A 188 1.51 -11.36 -5.37
C TYR A 188 2.07 -12.78 -5.45
N VAL A 189 1.19 -13.79 -5.37
CA VAL A 189 1.57 -15.21 -5.45
C VAL A 189 2.18 -15.51 -6.83
N THR A 190 1.54 -15.09 -7.92
CA THR A 190 2.03 -15.34 -9.28
C THR A 190 3.42 -14.75 -9.50
N ARG A 191 3.72 -13.57 -8.94
CA ARG A 191 5.05 -12.97 -9.00
C ARG A 191 6.10 -13.75 -8.22
N LEU A 192 5.74 -14.32 -7.07
CA LEU A 192 6.66 -15.18 -6.30
C LEU A 192 6.86 -16.56 -6.92
N SER A 193 5.82 -17.12 -7.55
CA SER A 193 5.83 -18.48 -8.12
C SER A 193 6.34 -18.56 -9.56
N ALA A 194 6.68 -17.44 -10.20
CA ALA A 194 7.06 -17.37 -11.63
C ALA A 194 8.28 -18.23 -12.04
N LYS A 195 9.14 -18.62 -11.09
CA LYS A 195 10.31 -19.49 -11.33
C LYS A 195 10.18 -20.88 -10.65
N HIS A 196 8.99 -21.26 -10.18
CA HIS A 196 8.72 -22.55 -9.51
C HIS A 196 9.56 -22.87 -8.26
N ASP A 197 10.15 -21.86 -7.60
CA ASP A 197 10.85 -22.09 -6.33
C ASP A 197 9.88 -22.09 -5.15
N GLU A 198 9.36 -23.27 -4.83
CA GLU A 198 8.47 -23.48 -3.68
C GLU A 198 9.13 -23.07 -2.35
N THR A 199 10.44 -23.22 -2.23
CA THR A 199 11.21 -22.87 -1.04
C THR A 199 11.20 -21.36 -0.78
N ILE A 200 11.42 -20.55 -1.82
CA ILE A 200 11.36 -19.09 -1.76
C ILE A 200 9.94 -18.64 -1.44
N PHE A 201 8.94 -19.20 -2.12
CA PHE A 201 7.53 -18.90 -1.85
C PHE A 201 7.15 -19.14 -0.39
N GLN A 202 7.50 -20.31 0.16
CA GLN A 202 7.23 -20.64 1.56
C GLN A 202 8.03 -19.77 2.55
N ASN A 203 9.26 -19.37 2.21
CA ASN A 203 10.10 -18.49 3.03
C ASN A 203 9.53 -17.07 3.13
N VAL A 204 9.01 -16.53 2.03
CA VAL A 204 8.47 -15.16 1.94
C VAL A 204 7.05 -15.09 2.51
N VAL A 205 6.16 -15.98 2.07
CA VAL A 205 4.74 -15.95 2.49
C VAL A 205 4.57 -16.43 3.93
N LYS A 206 5.40 -17.37 4.39
CA LYS A 206 5.30 -18.00 5.71
C LYS A 206 3.91 -18.61 5.94
N GLU A 207 3.01 -17.91 6.62
CA GLU A 207 1.63 -18.33 6.85
C GLU A 207 0.65 -17.41 6.10
N LEU A 208 -0.53 -17.93 5.71
CA LEU A 208 -1.58 -17.11 5.11
C LEU A 208 -2.80 -17.11 6.01
N GLN A 209 -3.21 -15.93 6.45
CA GLN A 209 -4.42 -15.70 7.21
C GLN A 209 -5.43 -14.92 6.36
N LEU A 210 -6.63 -15.47 6.22
CA LEU A 210 -7.77 -14.83 5.58
C LEU A 210 -8.85 -14.58 6.62
N THR A 211 -9.28 -13.33 6.75
CA THR A 211 -10.44 -12.99 7.59
C THR A 211 -11.64 -12.76 6.70
N LEU A 212 -12.67 -13.57 6.92
CA LEU A 212 -13.96 -13.49 6.27
C LEU A 212 -14.94 -12.79 7.21
N ALA A 213 -15.80 -11.93 6.67
CA ALA A 213 -16.92 -11.36 7.38
C ALA A 213 -18.23 -11.82 6.75
N PHE A 214 -19.24 -12.07 7.60
CA PHE A 214 -20.53 -12.57 7.18
C PHE A 214 -21.57 -11.46 7.25
N SER A 215 -22.53 -11.50 6.31
CA SER A 215 -23.73 -10.69 6.39
C SER A 215 -24.58 -11.14 7.60
N PRO A 216 -25.12 -10.20 8.39
CA PRO A 216 -26.06 -10.53 9.47
C PRO A 216 -27.28 -11.34 9.00
N SER A 217 -27.64 -11.21 7.71
CA SER A 217 -28.75 -11.96 7.09
C SER A 217 -28.51 -13.47 7.02
N VAL A 218 -27.24 -13.91 7.01
CA VAL A 218 -26.86 -15.33 6.90
C VAL A 218 -26.32 -15.87 8.21
N ALA A 219 -25.53 -15.07 8.92
CA ALA A 219 -24.96 -15.49 10.20
C ALA A 219 -25.00 -14.34 11.21
N PRO A 220 -26.15 -14.10 11.88
CA PRO A 220 -26.33 -12.96 12.78
C PRO A 220 -25.40 -13.01 14.00
N ALA A 221 -25.02 -14.22 14.44
CA ALA A 221 -24.11 -14.43 15.57
C ALA A 221 -22.63 -14.52 15.19
N LEU A 222 -22.30 -14.75 13.91
CA LEU A 222 -20.92 -14.92 13.44
C LEU A 222 -20.47 -13.70 12.66
N ARG A 223 -19.73 -12.80 13.33
CA ARG A 223 -19.25 -11.57 12.69
C ARG A 223 -18.11 -11.83 11.71
N THR A 224 -17.14 -12.64 12.14
CA THR A 224 -15.92 -12.92 11.37
C THR A 224 -15.43 -14.35 11.58
N LEU A 225 -14.83 -14.95 10.55
CA LEU A 225 -14.12 -16.22 10.59
C LEU A 225 -12.69 -16.02 10.10
N ASN A 226 -11.72 -16.55 10.83
CA ASN A 226 -10.32 -16.55 10.40
C ASN A 226 -9.95 -17.94 9.87
N VAL A 227 -9.49 -17.98 8.62
CA VAL A 227 -8.94 -19.17 7.98
C VAL A 227 -7.43 -19.00 7.93
N ASN A 228 -6.72 -19.83 8.70
CA ASN A 228 -5.27 -19.81 8.78
C ASN A 228 -4.71 -21.02 8.02
N ILE A 229 -3.84 -20.78 7.06
CA ILE A 229 -3.23 -21.80 6.21
C ILE A 229 -1.73 -21.88 6.57
N PRO A 230 -1.29 -23.01 7.15
CA PRO A 230 0.11 -23.19 7.53
C PRO A 230 1.06 -23.19 6.34
N ARG A 231 2.30 -22.77 6.58
CA ARG A 231 3.39 -22.73 5.58
C ARG A 231 3.52 -24.00 4.74
N ALA A 232 3.54 -25.15 5.40
CA ALA A 232 3.73 -26.45 4.76
C ALA A 232 2.62 -26.81 3.76
N SER A 233 1.42 -26.24 3.93
CA SER A 233 0.26 -26.51 3.08
C SER A 233 0.10 -25.47 1.96
N LEU A 234 0.80 -24.33 2.00
CA LEU A 234 0.58 -23.27 1.01
C LEU A 234 1.00 -23.68 -0.40
N ALA A 235 2.11 -24.40 -0.53
CA ALA A 235 2.61 -24.82 -1.84
C ALA A 235 1.64 -25.78 -2.54
N SER A 236 0.90 -26.63 -1.82
CA SER A 236 -0.05 -27.57 -2.43
C SER A 236 -1.28 -26.90 -3.04
N PHE A 237 -1.57 -25.65 -2.67
CA PHE A 237 -2.63 -24.85 -3.28
C PHE A 237 -2.16 -24.11 -4.55
N VAL A 238 -0.84 -23.96 -4.76
CA VAL A 238 -0.29 -23.33 -5.96
C VAL A 238 -0.29 -24.34 -7.11
N ARG A 239 -1.34 -24.38 -7.93
CA ARG A 239 -1.35 -25.19 -9.14
C ARG A 239 -0.62 -24.48 -10.30
N PRO A 240 0.39 -25.11 -10.93
CA PRO A 240 1.12 -24.49 -12.04
C PRO A 240 0.28 -24.39 -13.33
N GLU A 241 -0.80 -25.14 -13.45
CA GLU A 241 -1.56 -25.29 -14.71
C GLU A 241 -2.72 -24.28 -14.90
N SER A 242 -2.91 -23.33 -13.98
CA SER A 242 -4.03 -22.36 -14.06
C SER A 242 -3.51 -20.93 -14.17
N PRO A 243 -3.74 -20.23 -15.32
CA PRO A 243 -3.12 -18.93 -15.62
C PRO A 243 -3.67 -17.74 -14.81
N SER A 244 -4.73 -17.92 -14.01
CA SER A 244 -5.24 -16.91 -13.08
C SER A 244 -6.01 -17.62 -11.96
N GLY A 245 -5.67 -17.31 -10.70
CA GLY A 245 -6.39 -17.84 -9.54
C GLY A 245 -6.08 -19.25 -9.06
N ALA A 246 -4.89 -19.80 -9.32
CA ALA A 246 -4.53 -21.14 -8.89
C ALA A 246 -4.68 -21.38 -7.36
N VAL A 247 -4.18 -20.44 -6.54
CA VAL A 247 -4.24 -20.58 -5.06
C VAL A 247 -5.64 -20.36 -4.52
N LEU A 248 -6.34 -19.33 -4.98
CA LEU A 248 -7.68 -19.01 -4.47
C LEU A 248 -8.73 -20.02 -4.93
N SER A 249 -8.65 -20.52 -6.16
CA SER A 249 -9.50 -21.63 -6.64
C SER A 249 -9.19 -22.94 -5.90
N GLY A 250 -7.90 -23.25 -5.68
CA GLY A 250 -7.47 -24.40 -4.89
C GLY A 250 -8.01 -24.34 -3.46
N LEU A 251 -7.95 -23.15 -2.84
CA LEU A 251 -8.47 -22.92 -1.50
C LEU A 251 -10.01 -23.03 -1.46
N SER A 252 -10.70 -22.40 -2.41
CA SER A 252 -12.16 -22.49 -2.56
C SER A 252 -12.61 -23.95 -2.66
N ALA A 253 -11.98 -24.73 -3.55
CA ALA A 253 -12.29 -26.15 -3.73
C ALA A 253 -12.02 -26.98 -2.46
N TYR A 254 -10.94 -26.67 -1.73
CA TYR A 254 -10.61 -27.33 -0.48
C TYR A 254 -11.63 -27.04 0.62
N LEU A 255 -12.02 -25.77 0.79
CA LEU A 255 -13.03 -25.36 1.78
C LEU A 255 -14.41 -25.93 1.43
N ALA A 256 -14.76 -25.98 0.14
CA ALA A 256 -16.00 -26.62 -0.31
C ALA A 256 -16.00 -28.13 0.00
N LYS A 257 -14.89 -28.83 -0.29
CA LYS A 257 -14.78 -30.28 -0.09
C LYS A 257 -14.72 -30.67 1.39
N HIS A 258 -13.96 -29.95 2.21
CA HIS A 258 -13.65 -30.36 3.58
C HIS A 258 -14.47 -29.65 4.65
N LEU A 259 -14.98 -28.45 4.37
CA LEU A 259 -15.77 -27.66 5.32
C LEU A 259 -17.21 -27.40 4.84
N ALA A 260 -17.60 -27.96 3.68
CA ALA A 260 -18.88 -27.68 3.04
C ALA A 260 -19.15 -26.18 2.85
N MET A 261 -18.08 -25.39 2.66
CA MET A 261 -18.16 -23.93 2.54
C MET A 261 -17.87 -23.50 1.11
N GLU A 262 -18.92 -23.07 0.41
CA GLU A 262 -18.81 -22.53 -0.94
C GLU A 262 -18.40 -21.05 -0.86
N LEU A 263 -17.11 -20.77 -1.07
CA LEU A 263 -16.57 -19.42 -1.14
C LEU A 263 -16.15 -19.10 -2.57
N ASP A 264 -16.66 -17.99 -3.10
CA ASP A 264 -16.22 -17.45 -4.37
C ASP A 264 -15.13 -16.40 -4.13
N PHE A 265 -13.89 -16.79 -4.40
CA PHE A 265 -12.72 -15.91 -4.36
C PHE A 265 -12.35 -15.38 -5.76
N SER A 266 -13.20 -15.59 -6.77
CA SER A 266 -12.90 -15.16 -8.13
C SER A 266 -12.66 -13.65 -8.18
N ALA A 267 -11.57 -13.25 -8.84
CA ALA A 267 -11.27 -11.86 -9.15
C ALA A 267 -12.24 -11.26 -10.18
N THR A 268 -13.04 -12.09 -10.86
CA THR A 268 -14.05 -11.62 -11.81
C THR A 268 -15.34 -11.26 -11.05
N PRO A 269 -15.93 -10.08 -11.28
CA PRO A 269 -17.25 -9.77 -10.75
C PRO A 269 -18.23 -10.73 -11.40
N VAL A 270 -18.62 -11.77 -10.68
CA VAL A 270 -19.65 -12.69 -11.14
C VAL A 270 -20.91 -11.86 -11.41
N SER A 271 -21.40 -12.02 -12.64
CA SER A 271 -22.63 -11.44 -13.20
C SER A 271 -23.65 -11.05 -12.12
N ARG A 272 -24.15 -9.81 -12.20
CA ARG A 272 -25.15 -9.14 -11.32
C ARG A 272 -26.46 -9.93 -11.10
N ASN A 273 -26.58 -11.16 -11.61
CA ASN A 273 -27.79 -11.97 -11.62
C ASN A 273 -27.84 -13.06 -10.53
N ALA A 274 -26.89 -13.12 -9.60
CA ALA A 274 -26.95 -14.02 -8.45
C ALA A 274 -27.00 -13.24 -7.12
N PRO A 275 -28.19 -12.78 -6.67
CA PRO A 275 -28.35 -12.02 -5.42
C PRO A 275 -28.04 -12.83 -4.14
N ALA A 276 -27.68 -14.11 -4.25
CA ALA A 276 -27.56 -15.06 -3.14
C ALA A 276 -26.10 -15.38 -2.71
N ARG A 277 -25.07 -14.85 -3.40
CA ARG A 277 -23.66 -15.25 -3.15
C ARG A 277 -22.78 -14.22 -2.43
N GLU A 278 -23.25 -13.00 -2.20
CA GLU A 278 -22.46 -11.95 -1.53
C GLU A 278 -22.70 -11.89 0.00
N HIS A 279 -22.90 -13.05 0.62
CA HIS A 279 -23.12 -13.12 2.07
C HIS A 279 -21.83 -13.30 2.86
N VAL A 280 -20.73 -13.65 2.19
CA VAL A 280 -19.39 -13.77 2.78
C VAL A 280 -18.44 -12.89 1.98
N ARG A 281 -17.68 -12.06 2.67
CA ARG A 281 -16.70 -11.16 2.05
C ARG A 281 -15.33 -11.30 2.71
N LEU A 282 -14.27 -11.23 1.92
CA LEU A 282 -12.91 -11.16 2.42
C LEU A 282 -12.64 -9.74 2.93
N THR A 283 -12.29 -9.60 4.21
CA THR A 283 -12.03 -8.29 4.85
C THR A 283 -10.56 -8.07 5.16
N LYS A 284 -9.76 -9.13 5.28
CA LYS A 284 -8.32 -9.03 5.57
C LYS A 284 -7.56 -10.21 4.98
N ILE A 285 -6.40 -9.92 4.42
CA ILE A 285 -5.37 -10.88 4.03
C ILE A 285 -4.12 -10.52 4.80
N ALA A 286 -3.51 -11.48 5.49
CA ALA A 286 -2.22 -11.31 6.13
C ALA A 286 -1.32 -12.48 5.80
N CYS A 287 -0.09 -12.19 5.38
CA CYS A 287 0.97 -13.15 5.23
C CYS A 287 2.31 -12.56 5.71
N GLY A 288 3.37 -13.36 5.67
CA GLY A 288 4.72 -12.94 6.03
C GLY A 288 5.23 -11.75 5.22
N GLY A 289 4.77 -11.59 3.98
CA GLY A 289 5.20 -10.53 3.07
C GLY A 289 4.31 -9.28 3.02
N PHE A 290 3.03 -9.38 3.37
CA PHE A 290 2.15 -8.20 3.44
C PHE A 290 0.90 -8.41 4.31
N VAL A 291 0.27 -7.30 4.69
CA VAL A 291 -1.07 -7.27 5.27
C VAL A 291 -1.91 -6.29 4.47
N LEU A 292 -3.07 -6.72 3.99
CA LEU A 292 -4.04 -5.92 3.24
C LEU A 292 -5.42 -6.06 3.88
N ALA A 293 -6.11 -4.96 4.09
CA ALA A 293 -7.42 -4.98 4.71
C ALA A 293 -8.42 -4.06 4.00
N SER A 294 -9.69 -4.48 4.00
CA SER A 294 -10.81 -3.85 3.29
C SER A 294 -11.08 -2.41 3.73
N GLU A 295 -10.73 -2.08 4.97
CA GLU A 295 -10.82 -0.74 5.56
C GLU A 295 -9.70 0.22 5.13
N GLY A 296 -8.87 -0.17 4.16
CA GLY A 296 -7.80 0.66 3.63
C GLY A 296 -6.54 0.61 4.48
N ARG A 297 -6.17 -0.56 5.00
CA ARG A 297 -4.88 -0.76 5.67
C ARG A 297 -3.95 -1.61 4.81
N LEU A 298 -2.70 -1.17 4.69
CA LEU A 298 -1.64 -1.86 3.95
C LEU A 298 -0.36 -1.89 4.78
N LYS A 299 0.29 -3.04 4.84
CA LYS A 299 1.66 -3.17 5.34
C LYS A 299 2.41 -4.05 4.37
N LEU A 300 3.52 -3.57 3.83
CA LEU A 300 4.46 -4.39 3.07
C LEU A 300 5.60 -4.77 4.01
N VAL A 301 5.99 -6.04 4.01
CA VAL A 301 7.02 -6.58 4.90
C VAL A 301 8.17 -7.10 4.06
N THR A 302 9.38 -6.68 4.40
CA THR A 302 10.61 -7.20 3.82
C THR A 302 11.60 -7.57 4.93
N HIS A 303 12.37 -8.62 4.69
CA HIS A 303 13.39 -9.13 5.61
C HIS A 303 14.80 -8.63 5.26
N THR A 304 14.94 -7.74 4.29
CA THR A 304 16.23 -7.12 3.94
C THR A 304 16.89 -6.54 5.19
N LYS A 305 17.96 -7.17 5.66
CA LYS A 305 18.82 -6.59 6.70
C LYS A 305 19.39 -5.30 6.12
N SER A 306 19.21 -4.18 6.82
CA SER A 306 19.92 -2.93 6.50
C SER A 306 21.39 -3.24 6.23
N PRO A 307 22.03 -2.67 5.19
CA PRO A 307 23.45 -2.90 4.96
C PRO A 307 24.22 -2.42 6.19
N ARG A 308 24.83 -3.34 6.93
CA ARG A 308 25.84 -3.03 7.94
C ARG A 308 27.17 -2.85 7.21
N PRO A 309 28.02 -1.90 7.64
CA PRO A 309 29.33 -1.71 7.05
C PRO A 309 30.24 -2.90 7.35
N THR A 310 30.83 -3.44 6.28
CA THR A 310 32.10 -4.19 6.18
C THR A 310 32.60 -4.93 7.42
N THR A 311 32.57 -6.26 7.36
CA THR A 311 33.73 -7.07 7.79
C THR A 311 33.79 -8.31 6.91
N ASP A 312 34.93 -8.52 6.28
CA ASP A 312 35.22 -9.62 5.35
C ASP A 312 34.88 -10.99 5.97
N GLN A 313 33.83 -11.63 5.45
CA GLN A 313 33.63 -13.07 5.55
C GLN A 313 33.33 -13.61 4.15
N PRO A 314 33.91 -14.77 3.79
CA PRO A 314 33.71 -15.35 2.46
C PRO A 314 32.23 -15.67 2.25
N ALA A 315 31.74 -15.36 1.05
CA ALA A 315 30.34 -15.56 0.67
C ALA A 315 30.01 -17.06 0.63
N ASP A 316 29.30 -17.53 1.65
CA ASP A 316 28.57 -18.79 1.64
C ASP A 316 27.40 -18.71 0.64
N GLY A 317 27.12 -19.79 -0.08
CA GLY A 317 26.05 -19.89 -1.09
C GLY A 317 24.62 -19.61 -0.57
N ASP A 318 24.43 -19.53 0.75
CA ASP A 318 23.18 -19.09 1.38
C ASP A 318 22.92 -17.58 1.20
N ALA A 319 23.97 -16.76 1.00
CA ALA A 319 23.84 -15.32 0.81
C ALA A 319 23.18 -14.98 -0.54
N ASP A 320 23.50 -15.74 -1.59
CA ASP A 320 22.95 -15.53 -2.93
C ASP A 320 21.48 -15.95 -3.00
N ALA A 321 21.12 -17.07 -2.39
CA ALA A 321 19.74 -17.55 -2.31
C ALA A 321 18.84 -16.61 -1.49
N GLN A 322 19.34 -16.06 -0.38
CA GLN A 322 18.61 -15.07 0.42
C GLN A 322 18.42 -13.75 -0.34
N THR A 323 19.44 -13.32 -1.10
CA THR A 323 19.37 -12.11 -1.93
C THR A 323 18.34 -12.27 -3.05
N GLU A 324 18.27 -13.44 -3.69
CA GLU A 324 17.24 -13.69 -4.71
C GLU A 324 15.82 -13.73 -4.10
N SER A 325 15.65 -14.37 -2.95
CA SER A 325 14.38 -14.38 -2.22
C SER A 325 13.90 -12.97 -1.86
N ASP A 326 14.80 -12.13 -1.37
CA ASP A 326 14.50 -10.75 -1.01
C ASP A 326 14.15 -9.91 -2.25
N CYS A 327 14.89 -10.05 -3.35
CA CYS A 327 14.58 -9.39 -4.63
C CYS A 327 13.18 -9.76 -5.13
N ARG A 328 12.80 -11.05 -5.09
CA ARG A 328 11.46 -11.50 -5.50
C ARG A 328 10.37 -10.98 -4.56
N ALA A 329 10.62 -10.94 -3.25
CA ALA A 329 9.69 -10.37 -2.28
C ALA A 329 9.44 -8.87 -2.54
N LEU A 330 10.48 -8.12 -2.91
CA LEU A 330 10.38 -6.70 -3.28
C LEU A 330 9.58 -6.52 -4.58
N GLN A 331 9.87 -7.30 -5.62
CA GLN A 331 9.12 -7.26 -6.89
C GLN A 331 7.63 -7.60 -6.70
N ALA A 332 7.33 -8.60 -5.88
CA ALA A 332 5.95 -8.98 -5.57
C ALA A 332 5.23 -7.87 -4.78
N SER A 333 5.94 -7.23 -3.83
CA SER A 333 5.42 -6.09 -3.06
C SER A 333 5.16 -4.87 -3.94
N GLU A 334 6.03 -4.61 -4.90
CA GLU A 334 5.86 -3.53 -5.88
C GLU A 334 4.63 -3.79 -6.76
N ALA A 335 4.48 -5.01 -7.30
CA ALA A 335 3.33 -5.39 -8.08
C ALA A 335 2.01 -5.26 -7.30
N LEU A 336 2.02 -5.61 -6.00
CA LEU A 336 0.88 -5.44 -5.10
C LEU A 336 0.55 -3.95 -4.89
N LEU A 337 1.56 -3.10 -4.65
CA LEU A 337 1.37 -1.65 -4.52
C LEU A 337 0.80 -1.04 -5.82
N GLN A 338 1.31 -1.44 -6.97
CA GLN A 338 0.79 -1.02 -8.28
C GLN A 338 -0.66 -1.48 -8.50
N ALA A 339 -1.03 -2.70 -8.07
CA ALA A 339 -2.41 -3.18 -8.16
C ALA A 339 -3.37 -2.34 -7.30
N VAL A 340 -2.98 -1.99 -6.07
CA VAL A 340 -3.75 -1.09 -5.19
C VAL A 340 -3.86 0.31 -5.80
N LEU A 341 -2.80 0.79 -6.43
CA LEU A 341 -2.77 2.10 -7.08
C LEU A 341 -3.68 2.16 -8.31
N ARG A 342 -3.68 1.13 -9.17
CA ARG A 342 -4.65 1.00 -10.27
C ARG A 342 -6.09 1.07 -9.76
N ARG A 343 -6.38 0.42 -8.62
CA ARG A 343 -7.71 0.52 -7.99
C ARG A 343 -8.07 1.94 -7.55
N ALA A 344 -7.11 2.72 -7.05
CA ALA A 344 -7.36 4.11 -6.69
C ALA A 344 -7.74 4.98 -7.92
N VAL A 345 -7.28 4.59 -9.11
CA VAL A 345 -7.61 5.23 -10.40
C VAL A 345 -8.99 4.81 -10.91
N SER A 346 -9.27 3.51 -11.04
CA SER A 346 -10.45 2.99 -11.77
C SER A 346 -11.81 3.35 -11.16
N ASN A 347 -11.86 3.70 -9.87
CA ASN A 347 -13.12 4.07 -9.20
C ASN A 347 -13.71 5.43 -9.60
N ASP A 348 -13.02 6.23 -10.44
CA ASP A 348 -13.61 7.46 -10.98
C ASP A 348 -14.64 7.16 -12.07
N VAL A 349 -14.64 5.95 -12.63
CA VAL A 349 -15.55 5.56 -13.73
C VAL A 349 -16.90 5.03 -13.23
N GLU A 350 -16.98 4.53 -11.99
CA GLU A 350 -18.23 4.02 -11.42
C GLU A 350 -19.06 5.09 -10.68
N ALA A 351 -18.59 6.35 -10.65
CA ALA A 351 -19.25 7.47 -9.95
C ALA A 351 -19.92 8.51 -10.88
N THR A 352 -19.99 8.22 -12.18
CA THR A 352 -20.78 8.94 -13.19
C THR A 352 -21.83 8.02 -13.77
#